data_AF-A0AAU7ZC18-F1
#
_entry.id   AF-A0AAU7ZC18-F1
#
_cell.length_a   1.000
_cell.length_b   1.000
_cell.length_c   1.000
_cell.angle_alpha   90.00
_cell.angle_beta   90.00
_cell.angle_gamma   90.00
#
_symmetry.space_group_name_H-M   'P 1'
#
loop_
_entity.id
_entity.type
_entity.pdbx_description
1 polymer ?
#
loop_
_entity_poly.entity_id
_entity_poly.type
_entity_poly.pdbx_seq_one_letter_code
_entity_poly.pdbx_strand_id
1 'polypeptide(L)' 'MIAEGQGEELDVMMKTYVPMGRLGRPEEIADAVLWLCSSAASYVTGQSISVDGGFVMR' A
#
# COMPACT_ATOMS: atom_id res chain seq x y z
N MET A 1 -9.69 17.33 11.19
CA MET A 1 -9.75 18.33 10.11
C MET A 1 -8.34 18.49 9.58
N ILE A 2 -8.13 18.12 8.32
CA ILE A 2 -6.87 18.38 7.61
C ILE A 2 -6.89 19.89 7.31
N ALA A 3 -5.84 20.63 7.68
CA ALA A 3 -5.79 22.07 7.42
C ALA A 3 -5.78 22.31 5.89
N GLU A 4 -6.41 23.38 5.41
CA GLU A 4 -6.36 23.77 4.00
C GLU A 4 -4.89 23.80 3.51
N GLY A 5 -4.58 23.06 2.45
CA GLY A 5 -3.23 22.88 1.89
C GLY A 5 -2.60 21.49 2.12
N GLN A 6 -2.90 20.81 3.23
CA GLN A 6 -2.30 19.50 3.53
C GLN A 6 -2.77 18.37 2.59
N GLY A 7 -3.98 18.49 2.05
CA GLY A 7 -4.52 17.51 1.09
C GLY A 7 -3.84 17.58 -0.28
N GLU A 8 -3.49 18.77 -0.75
CA GLU A 8 -2.78 18.97 -2.02
C GLU A 8 -1.32 18.50 -1.92
N GLU A 9 -0.66 18.82 -0.80
CA GLU A 9 0.70 18.35 -0.54
C GLU A 9 0.75 16.82 -0.46
N LEU A 10 -0.24 16.19 0.16
CA LEU A 10 -0.39 14.73 0.18
C LEU A 10 -0.58 14.15 -1.22
N ASP A 11 -1.42 14.74 -2.07
CA ASP A 11 -1.64 14.29 -3.45
C ASP A 11 -0.35 14.36 -4.29
N VAL A 12 0.39 15.47 -4.18
CA VAL A 12 1.70 15.65 -4.83
C VAL A 12 2.70 14.59 -4.35
N MET A 13 2.77 14.37 -3.03
CA MET A 13 3.62 13.33 -2.45
C MET A 13 3.28 11.94 -2.98
N MET A 14 2.00 11.58 -3.03
CA MET A 14 1.57 10.28 -3.55
C MET A 14 1.93 10.12 -5.03
N LYS A 15 1.65 11.11 -5.88
CA LYS A 15 2.00 11.06 -7.32
C LYS A 15 3.50 10.96 -7.56
N THR A 16 4.30 11.58 -6.70
CA THR A 16 5.76 11.58 -6.82
C THR A 16 6.34 10.24 -6.36
N TYR A 17 5.99 9.78 -5.15
CA TYR A 17 6.69 8.67 -4.50
C TYR A 17 5.98 7.32 -4.55
N VAL A 18 4.69 7.27 -4.90
CA VAL A 18 3.96 6.01 -5.11
C VAL A 18 3.72 5.81 -6.61
N PRO A 19 4.21 4.72 -7.24
CA PRO A 19 3.90 4.40 -8.64
C PRO A 19 2.42 4.37 -8.99
N MET A 20 1.58 3.86 -8.10
CA MET A 20 0.12 3.90 -8.30
C MET A 20 -0.49 5.31 -8.17
N GLY A 21 0.29 6.30 -7.73
CA GLY A 21 -0.09 7.72 -7.71
C GLY A 21 -1.21 8.08 -6.74
N ARG A 22 -1.51 7.20 -5.77
CA ARG A 22 -2.57 7.38 -4.79
C ARG A 22 -2.25 6.69 -3.48
N LEU A 23 -2.99 7.06 -2.44
CA LEU A 23 -3.02 6.30 -1.19
C LEU A 23 -3.72 4.95 -1.40
N GLY A 24 -3.18 3.91 -0.78
CA GLY A 24 -3.85 2.61 -0.66
C GLY A 24 -5.08 2.70 0.24
N ARG A 25 -6.09 1.86 -0.04
CA ARG A 25 -7.23 1.69 0.87
C ARG A 25 -6.92 0.60 1.91
N PRO A 26 -7.45 0.69 3.13
CA PRO A 26 -7.24 -0.34 4.16
C PRO A 26 -7.58 -1.77 3.69
N GLU A 27 -8.62 -1.91 2.87
CA GLU A 27 -9.07 -3.20 2.34
C GLU A 27 -8.01 -3.85 1.45
N GLU A 28 -7.20 -3.06 0.73
CA GLU A 28 -6.15 -3.59 -0.14
C GLU A 28 -5.01 -4.24 0.65
N ILE A 29 -4.81 -3.80 1.90
CA ILE A 29 -3.85 -4.42 2.82
C ILE A 29 -4.49 -5.64 3.49
N ALA A 30 -5.75 -5.52 3.88
CA ALA A 30 -6.50 -6.63 4.47
C ALA A 30 -6.59 -7.83 3.53
N ASP A 31 -6.83 -7.61 2.23
CA ASP A 31 -6.91 -8.68 1.23
C ASP A 31 -5.58 -9.45 1.10
N ALA A 32 -4.44 -8.75 1.14
CA ALA A 32 -3.12 -9.39 1.11
C ALA A 32 -2.87 -10.24 2.37
N VAL A 33 -3.28 -9.73 3.55
CA VAL A 33 -3.21 -10.48 4.81
C VAL A 33 -4.13 -11.70 4.78
N LEU A 34 -5.35 -11.55 4.30
CA LEU A 34 -6.31 -12.66 4.16
C LEU A 34 -5.78 -13.75 3.24
N TRP A 35 -5.14 -13.37 2.13
CA TRP A 35 -4.47 -14.33 1.25
C TRP A 35 -3.33 -15.07 1.98
N LEU A 36 -2.47 -14.35 2.73
CA LEU A 36 -1.38 -14.94 3.51
C LEU A 36 -1.90 -15.93 4.59
N CYS A 37 -3.06 -15.66 5.18
CA CYS A 37 -3.70 -16.55 6.15
C CYS A 37 -4.47 -17.71 5.51
N SER A 38 -4.62 -17.73 4.19
CA SER A 38 -5.37 -18.76 3.47
C SER A 38 -4.49 -19.96 3.08
N SER A 39 -5.13 -21.06 2.67
CA SER A 39 -4.43 -22.23 2.14
C SER A 39 -3.67 -21.94 0.82
N ALA A 40 -4.03 -20.88 0.09
CA ALA A 40 -3.35 -20.47 -1.13
C ALA A 40 -1.90 -20.02 -0.89
N ALA A 41 -1.56 -19.61 0.33
CA ALA A 41 -0.21 -19.22 0.73
C ALA A 41 0.51 -20.30 1.56
N SER A 42 0.03 -21.56 1.54
CA SER A 42 0.50 -22.64 2.43
C SER A 42 2.00 -22.99 2.37
N TYR A 43 2.72 -22.56 1.33
CA TYR A 43 4.16 -22.76 1.20
C TYR A 43 4.97 -21.44 1.23
N VAL A 44 4.30 -20.32 1.49
CA VAL A 44 4.94 -19.01 1.62
C VAL A 44 5.41 -18.87 3.06
N THR A 45 6.72 -18.87 3.27
CA THR A 45 7.33 -18.72 4.59
C THR A 45 8.61 -17.89 4.50
N GLY A 46 8.88 -17.10 5.55
CA GLY A 46 10.08 -16.25 5.65
C GLY A 46 10.14 -15.10 4.64
N GLN A 47 9.02 -14.74 4.01
CA GLN A 47 8.96 -13.66 3.02
C GLN A 47 8.37 -12.38 3.62
N SER A 48 8.88 -11.25 3.17
CA SER A 48 8.26 -9.94 3.36
C SER A 48 7.65 -9.49 2.04
N ILE A 49 6.38 -9.13 2.05
CA ILE A 49 5.64 -8.69 0.85
C ILE A 49 5.23 -7.24 1.05
N SER A 50 5.76 -6.36 0.20
CA SER A 50 5.38 -4.94 0.19
C SER A 50 3.99 -4.77 -0.41
N VAL A 51 3.11 -4.06 0.30
CA VAL A 51 1.77 -3.68 -0.16
C VAL A 51 1.63 -2.16 -0.04
N ASP A 52 2.36 -1.44 -0.89
CA ASP A 52 2.62 0.00 -0.74
C ASP A 52 2.40 0.79 -2.04
N GLY A 53 1.76 0.18 -3.04
CA GLY A 53 1.57 0.78 -4.36
C GLY A 53 2.87 0.98 -5.15
N GLY A 54 3.95 0.29 -4.76
CA GLY A 54 5.27 0.30 -5.39
C GLY A 54 6.24 1.33 -4.81
N PHE A 55 5.95 1.89 -3.62
CA PHE A 55 6.74 2.96 -2.99
C PHE A 55 8.22 2.57 -2.80
N VAL A 56 8.50 1.34 -2.37
CA VAL A 56 9.90 0.89 -2.11
C VAL A 56 10.61 0.24 -3.30
N MET A 57 9.98 0.14 -4.49
CA MET A 57 10.52 -0.62 -5.63
C MET A 57 11.07 0.27 -6.76
N ARG A 58 11.50 1.50 -6.45
CA ARG A 58 12.02 2.48 -7.42
C ARG A 58 13.53 2.64 -7.36
#